data_AF-D0LLR7-F1
#
_entry.id   AF-D0LLR7-F1
#
_cell.length_a   1.000
_cell.length_b   1.000
_cell.length_c   1.000
_cell.angle_alpha   90.00
_cell.angle_beta   90.00
_cell.angle_gamma   90.00
#
_symmetry.space_group_name_H-M   'P 1'
#
loop_
_entity.id
_entity.type
_entity.pdbx_description
1 polymer ?
#
loop_
_entity_poly.entity_id
_entity_poly.type
_entity_poly.pdbx_seq_one_letter_code
_entity_poly.pdbx_strand_id
1 'polypeptide(L)'
;MRGQLIFAFAAEIHRLDTAATAVLDPDGLGPLSSGYDPDFQESVVVAVDSAAERVRVEHPPVRVPCQVETKTFEALRMHAAGNGPRSRVELVVHFRDLERLALVDEETGDARIRPSDRLGAIYDKGGALVQRVRTPPGLYVTEARPIGFGLHRVRPRRNLLLVAFDARQQAAGRAA
;
A
#
# COMPACT_ATOMS: atom_id res chain seq x y z
N MET A 1 12.17 -2.71 -26.15
CA MET A 1 11.11 -3.43 -25.41
C MET A 1 11.31 -3.23 -23.90
N ARG A 2 10.23 -3.00 -23.14
CA ARG A 2 10.26 -3.02 -21.67
C ARG A 2 10.21 -4.49 -21.18
N GLY A 3 10.82 -4.79 -20.03
CA GLY A 3 10.82 -6.16 -19.47
C GLY A 3 9.41 -6.61 -19.10
N GLN A 4 9.15 -7.92 -19.02
CA GLN A 4 7.88 -8.47 -18.54
C GLN A 4 8.07 -9.04 -17.12
N LEU A 5 7.03 -8.97 -16.29
CA LEU A 5 7.01 -9.66 -15.00
C LEU A 5 7.03 -11.17 -15.26
N ILE A 6 7.93 -11.89 -14.58
CA ILE A 6 8.12 -13.34 -14.78
C ILE A 6 6.95 -14.10 -14.14
N PHE A 7 6.58 -13.72 -12.92
CA PHE A 7 5.41 -14.23 -12.20
C PHE A 7 4.45 -13.07 -11.90
N ALA A 8 3.42 -12.91 -12.73
CA ALA A 8 2.47 -11.82 -12.52
C ALA A 8 1.28 -12.28 -11.67
N PHE A 9 1.03 -11.54 -10.60
CA PHE A 9 -0.19 -11.51 -9.80
C PHE A 9 -0.87 -10.15 -10.01
N ALA A 10 -2.05 -9.97 -9.46
CA ALA A 10 -2.67 -8.66 -9.32
C ALA A 10 -2.87 -8.34 -7.83
N ALA A 11 -2.28 -7.24 -7.38
CA ALA A 11 -2.49 -6.73 -6.02
C ALA A 11 -3.60 -5.69 -6.02
N GLU A 12 -4.56 -5.84 -5.12
CA GLU A 12 -5.60 -4.85 -4.88
C GLU A 12 -5.12 -3.82 -3.87
N ILE A 13 -4.94 -2.58 -4.35
CA ILE A 13 -4.42 -1.46 -3.59
C ILE A 13 -5.54 -0.46 -3.33
N HIS A 14 -5.74 -0.13 -2.06
CA HIS A 14 -6.66 0.92 -1.60
C HIS A 14 -5.82 2.15 -1.26
N ARG A 15 -5.92 3.18 -2.11
CA ARG A 15 -5.13 4.41 -1.92
C ARG A 15 -5.78 5.31 -0.89
N LEU A 16 -4.97 5.91 -0.02
CA LEU A 16 -5.46 6.91 0.93
C LEU A 16 -5.96 8.14 0.18
N ASP A 17 -7.21 8.52 0.40
CA ASP A 17 -7.73 9.81 -0.05
C ASP A 17 -7.37 10.87 1.00
N THR A 18 -6.22 11.52 0.81
CA THR A 18 -5.71 12.51 1.75
C THR A 18 -6.61 13.74 1.83
N ALA A 19 -7.25 14.12 0.73
CA ALA A 19 -8.14 15.29 0.69
C ALA A 19 -9.44 15.01 1.44
N ALA A 20 -10.09 13.86 1.16
CA ALA A 20 -11.31 13.47 1.86
C ALA A 20 -11.04 13.17 3.35
N THR A 21 -9.88 12.59 3.67
CA THR A 21 -9.50 12.33 5.07
C THR A 21 -9.20 13.61 5.84
N ALA A 22 -8.60 14.63 5.21
CA ALA A 22 -8.32 15.92 5.84
C ALA A 22 -9.59 16.74 6.16
N VAL A 23 -10.65 16.58 5.35
CA VAL A 23 -11.93 17.28 5.56
C VAL A 23 -12.72 16.69 6.73
N LEU A 24 -12.41 15.45 7.14
CA LEU A 24 -13.04 14.87 8.31
C LEU A 24 -12.48 15.52 9.56
N ASP A 25 -13.36 16.20 10.27
CA ASP A 25 -13.13 16.63 11.65
C ASP A 25 -13.11 15.37 12.53
N PRO A 26 -11.95 14.96 13.03
CA PRO A 26 -11.80 13.66 13.62
C PRO A 26 -12.28 13.66 15.09
N ASP A 27 -12.33 14.81 15.77
CA ASP A 27 -12.74 14.96 17.16
C ASP A 27 -13.93 15.92 17.40
N GLY A 28 -14.42 16.59 16.35
CA GLY A 28 -15.66 17.37 16.30
C GLY A 28 -15.61 18.72 17.03
N LEU A 29 -15.27 18.70 18.32
CA LEU A 29 -15.16 19.87 19.19
C LEU A 29 -13.78 19.93 19.89
N GLY A 30 -12.87 19.05 19.52
CA GLY A 30 -11.52 19.00 20.08
C GLY A 30 -10.54 19.91 19.33
N PRO A 31 -9.25 19.85 19.67
CA PRO A 31 -8.23 20.70 19.07
C PRO A 31 -7.81 20.26 17.65
N LEU A 32 -8.21 19.07 17.18
CA LEU A 32 -7.81 18.57 15.87
C LEU A 32 -8.75 19.08 14.78
N SER A 33 -8.26 19.96 13.92
CA SER A 33 -9.04 20.50 12.80
C SER A 33 -8.95 19.70 11.50
N SER A 34 -8.20 18.58 11.49
CA SER A 34 -7.97 17.73 10.31
C SER A 34 -7.72 16.28 10.71
N GLY A 35 -8.36 15.34 10.00
CA GLY A 35 -8.13 13.89 10.12
C GLY A 35 -6.84 13.39 9.46
N TYR A 36 -6.05 14.28 8.83
CA TYR A 36 -4.78 13.94 8.17
C TYR A 36 -3.63 14.82 8.67
N ASP A 37 -2.50 14.18 8.97
CA ASP A 37 -1.23 14.81 9.35
C ASP A 37 -0.35 14.95 8.10
N PRO A 38 -0.13 16.17 7.58
CA PRO A 38 0.66 16.38 6.36
C PRO A 38 2.17 16.20 6.57
N ASP A 39 2.67 16.37 7.80
CA ASP A 39 4.09 16.25 8.12
C ASP A 39 4.52 14.78 8.12
N PHE A 40 3.68 13.92 8.70
CA PHE A 40 3.92 12.48 8.74
C PHE A 40 3.30 11.72 7.56
N GLN A 41 2.38 12.35 6.81
CA GLN A 41 1.59 11.75 5.73
C GLN A 41 0.72 10.57 6.19
N GLU A 42 0.02 10.76 7.31
CA GLU A 42 -0.74 9.70 7.97
C GLU A 42 -2.12 10.17 8.38
N SER A 43 -3.06 9.24 8.54
CA SER A 43 -4.34 9.55 9.16
C SER A 43 -4.19 9.70 10.68
N VAL A 44 -4.81 10.76 11.21
CA VAL A 44 -4.84 11.08 12.64
C VAL A 44 -5.64 10.01 13.37
N VAL A 45 -5.17 9.67 14.57
CA VAL A 45 -5.81 8.68 15.43
C VAL A 45 -6.69 9.41 16.43
N VAL A 46 -7.97 9.06 16.47
CA VAL A 46 -8.87 9.54 17.53
C VAL A 46 -9.23 8.39 18.44
N ALA A 47 -9.04 8.63 19.74
CA ALA A 47 -9.52 7.73 20.76
C ALA A 47 -11.02 7.99 20.94
N VAL A 48 -11.86 7.14 20.34
CA VAL A 48 -13.30 7.14 20.60
C VAL A 48 -13.60 5.97 21.53
N ASP A 49 -14.05 6.27 22.75
CA ASP A 49 -14.54 5.30 23.74
C ASP A 49 -13.81 3.94 23.75
N SER A 50 -12.57 3.95 24.22
CA SER A 50 -11.67 2.80 24.41
C SER A 50 -11.16 2.08 23.15
N ALA A 51 -11.51 2.54 21.95
CA ALA A 51 -10.92 2.09 20.69
C ALA A 51 -10.33 3.27 19.91
N ALA A 52 -9.03 3.19 19.60
CA ALA A 52 -8.39 4.16 18.72
C ALA A 52 -8.76 3.83 17.27
N GLU A 53 -9.83 4.43 16.74
CA GLU A 53 -10.25 4.25 15.35
C GLU A 53 -9.68 5.39 14.48
N ARG A 54 -8.92 5.02 13.44
CA ARG A 54 -8.39 6.00 12.49
C ARG A 54 -9.49 6.39 11.52
N VAL A 55 -9.86 7.66 11.54
CA VAL A 55 -10.69 8.26 10.52
C VAL A 55 -9.90 8.25 9.20
N ARG A 56 -10.36 7.48 8.21
CA ARG A 56 -9.66 7.27 6.95
C ARG A 56 -10.64 7.04 5.82
N VAL A 57 -10.47 7.79 4.73
CA VAL A 57 -11.19 7.58 3.47
C VAL A 57 -10.22 7.00 2.44
N GLU A 58 -10.65 5.99 1.71
CA GLU A 58 -9.86 5.35 0.66
C GLU A 58 -10.53 5.54 -0.70
N HIS A 59 -9.72 5.73 -1.74
CA HIS A 59 -10.19 5.66 -3.12
C HIS A 59 -10.67 4.24 -3.47
N PRO A 60 -11.48 4.08 -4.52
CA PRO A 60 -11.85 2.76 -5.03
C PRO A 60 -10.62 1.87 -5.28
N PRO A 61 -10.68 0.57 -4.93
CA PRO A 61 -9.56 -0.33 -5.06
C PRO A 61 -9.10 -0.45 -6.51
N VAL A 62 -7.79 -0.42 -6.72
CA VAL A 62 -7.16 -0.62 -8.03
C VAL A 62 -6.39 -1.93 -8.02
N ARG A 63 -6.61 -2.76 -9.05
CA ARG A 63 -5.85 -4.00 -9.24
C ARG A 63 -4.61 -3.73 -10.07
N VAL A 64 -3.45 -3.82 -9.44
CA VAL A 64 -2.15 -3.51 -10.04
C VAL A 64 -1.38 -4.80 -10.34
N PRO A 65 -0.99 -5.05 -11.61
CA PRO A 65 -0.15 -6.19 -11.96
C PRO A 65 1.21 -6.12 -11.25
N CYS A 66 1.55 -7.13 -10.46
CA CYS A 66 2.74 -7.15 -9.64
C CYS A 66 3.42 -8.52 -9.64
N GLN A 67 4.70 -8.56 -9.34
CA GLN A 67 5.39 -9.77 -8.91
C GLN A 67 5.51 -9.74 -7.39
N VAL A 68 5.12 -10.83 -6.73
CA VAL A 68 5.36 -11.01 -5.30
C VAL A 68 6.77 -11.54 -5.14
N GLU A 69 7.60 -10.90 -4.32
CA GLU A 69 8.96 -11.38 -4.07
C GLU A 69 8.95 -12.78 -3.43
N THR A 70 9.79 -13.69 -3.93
CA THR A 70 9.68 -15.14 -3.65
C THR A 70 9.88 -15.49 -2.18
N LYS A 71 10.82 -14.82 -1.50
CA LYS A 71 11.05 -15.01 -0.05
C LYS A 71 9.83 -14.64 0.77
N THR A 72 9.13 -13.60 0.33
CA THR A 72 7.87 -13.14 0.90
C THR A 72 6.75 -14.12 0.61
N PHE A 73 6.66 -14.65 -0.61
CA PHE A 73 5.61 -15.58 -1.00
C PHE A 73 5.67 -16.91 -0.23
N GLU A 74 6.87 -17.44 0.03
CA GLU A 74 7.05 -18.63 0.85
C GLU A 74 6.62 -18.40 2.30
N ALA A 75 7.03 -17.27 2.90
CA ALA A 75 6.55 -16.87 4.21
C ALA A 75 5.01 -16.72 4.23
N LEU A 76 4.44 -16.03 3.23
CA LEU A 76 2.99 -15.84 3.07
C LEU A 76 2.22 -17.16 2.96
N ARG A 77 2.73 -18.14 2.20
CA ARG A 77 2.15 -19.50 2.12
C ARG A 77 2.21 -20.23 3.46
N MET A 78 3.30 -20.09 4.20
CA MET A 78 3.41 -20.64 5.56
C MET A 78 2.47 -19.94 6.55
N HIS A 79 2.20 -18.64 6.36
CA HIS A 79 1.31 -17.84 7.23
C HIS A 79 -0.18 -18.09 7.05
N ALA A 80 -0.62 -18.60 5.88
CA ALA A 80 -2.00 -19.04 5.67
C ALA A 80 -2.43 -20.15 6.66
N ALA A 81 -1.47 -20.83 7.31
CA ALA A 81 -1.69 -21.83 8.35
C ALA A 81 -1.84 -21.26 9.79
N GLY A 82 -1.76 -19.93 9.97
CA GLY A 82 -2.07 -19.26 11.24
C GLY A 82 -0.83 -18.91 12.07
N ASN A 83 -0.74 -17.62 12.40
CA ASN A 83 0.20 -16.93 13.30
C ASN A 83 1.70 -16.93 12.91
N GLY A 84 2.14 -15.79 12.38
CA GLY A 84 3.55 -15.39 12.36
C GLY A 84 3.70 -13.88 12.61
N PRO A 85 4.58 -13.44 13.52
CA PRO A 85 4.79 -12.03 13.84
C PRO A 85 5.63 -11.36 12.73
N ARG A 86 5.14 -10.21 12.21
CA ARG A 86 5.72 -9.38 11.13
C ARG A 86 5.46 -9.89 9.70
N SER A 87 4.20 -9.82 9.28
CA SER A 87 3.77 -10.04 7.89
C SER A 87 4.21 -8.86 6.99
N ARG A 88 5.49 -8.81 6.64
CA ARG A 88 6.00 -7.91 5.60
C ARG A 88 5.70 -8.52 4.22
N VAL A 89 5.19 -7.71 3.29
CA VAL A 89 4.95 -8.11 1.90
C VAL A 89 5.68 -7.18 0.95
N GLU A 90 6.45 -7.72 0.00
CA GLU A 90 7.13 -6.93 -1.01
C GLU A 90 6.63 -7.27 -2.41
N LEU A 91 6.23 -6.23 -3.12
CA LEU A 91 5.71 -6.31 -4.48
C LEU A 91 6.62 -5.53 -5.43
N VAL A 92 6.89 -6.11 -6.59
CA VAL A 92 7.54 -5.44 -7.71
C VAL A 92 6.52 -5.14 -8.78
N VAL A 93 6.36 -3.86 -9.10
CA VAL A 93 5.38 -3.34 -10.07
C VAL A 93 6.10 -2.68 -11.23
N HIS A 94 5.60 -2.86 -12.44
CA HIS A 94 6.18 -2.20 -13.60
C HIS A 94 5.58 -0.81 -13.79
N PHE A 95 6.42 0.21 -14.00
CA PHE A 95 5.94 1.57 -14.32
C PHE A 95 5.02 1.62 -15.55
N ARG A 96 5.15 0.67 -16.49
CA ARG A 96 4.25 0.55 -17.64
C ARG A 96 2.80 0.30 -17.21
N ASP A 97 2.61 -0.55 -16.21
CA ASP A 97 1.28 -0.90 -15.75
C ASP A 97 0.74 0.19 -14.82
N LEU A 98 1.60 0.88 -14.07
CA LEU A 98 1.23 2.09 -13.32
C LEU A 98 0.76 3.21 -14.26
N GLU A 99 1.49 3.49 -15.36
CA GLU A 99 1.10 4.46 -16.39
C GLU A 99 -0.28 4.12 -16.96
N ARG A 100 -0.51 2.84 -17.32
CA ARG A 100 -1.81 2.36 -17.86
C ARG A 100 -2.97 2.52 -16.89
N LEU A 101 -2.71 2.44 -15.60
CA LEU A 101 -3.70 2.57 -14.53
C LEU A 101 -3.83 4.01 -14.02
N ALA A 102 -3.19 4.99 -14.68
CA ALA A 102 -3.12 6.38 -14.21
C ALA A 102 -2.59 6.51 -12.77
N LEU A 103 -1.69 5.60 -12.37
CA LEU A 103 -1.00 5.57 -11.08
C LEU A 103 0.41 6.19 -11.14
N VAL A 104 0.66 7.01 -12.15
CA VAL A 104 1.86 7.84 -12.27
C VAL A 104 1.39 9.30 -12.34
N ASP A 105 2.10 10.18 -11.67
CA ASP A 105 1.89 11.61 -11.77
C ASP A 105 2.48 12.12 -13.09
N GLU A 106 1.68 12.84 -13.89
CA GLU A 106 2.07 13.24 -15.25
C GLU A 106 3.14 14.34 -15.26
N GLU A 107 3.18 15.16 -14.21
CA GLU A 107 4.09 16.30 -14.10
C GLU A 107 5.47 15.87 -13.56
N THR A 108 5.47 15.05 -12.51
CA THR A 108 6.70 14.62 -11.81
C THR A 108 7.23 13.26 -12.30
N GLY A 109 6.37 12.43 -12.90
CA GLY A 109 6.70 11.05 -13.28
C GLY A 109 6.80 10.09 -12.11
N ASP A 110 6.37 10.50 -10.91
CA ASP A 110 6.43 9.70 -9.69
C ASP A 110 5.21 8.79 -9.56
N ALA A 111 5.40 7.66 -8.87
CA ALA A 111 4.30 6.74 -8.62
C ALA A 111 3.31 7.35 -7.62
N ARG A 112 2.02 7.17 -7.88
CA ARG A 112 0.93 7.58 -6.98
C ARG A 112 0.66 6.56 -5.85
N ILE A 113 1.41 5.46 -5.82
CA ILE A 113 1.43 4.54 -4.68
C ILE A 113 2.34 5.14 -3.61
N ARG A 114 1.78 5.42 -2.43
CA ARG A 114 2.44 6.18 -1.37
C ARG A 114 2.42 5.44 -0.04
N PRO A 115 3.29 5.82 0.93
CA PRO A 115 3.14 5.37 2.31
C PRO A 115 1.70 5.55 2.79
N SER A 116 1.26 4.64 3.65
CA SER A 116 -0.12 4.54 4.14
C SER A 116 -1.14 4.01 3.12
N ASP A 117 -0.83 3.73 1.85
CA ASP A 117 -1.74 2.95 0.99
C ASP A 117 -1.91 1.52 1.52
N ARG A 118 -3.07 0.90 1.33
CA ARG A 118 -3.39 -0.41 1.95
C ARG A 118 -3.45 -1.53 0.92
N LEU A 119 -2.90 -2.68 1.26
CA LEU A 119 -3.08 -3.93 0.51
C LEU A 119 -4.38 -4.62 0.95
N GLY A 120 -5.29 -4.85 0.01
CA GLY A 120 -6.55 -5.55 0.24
C GLY A 120 -6.47 -7.05 -0.03
N ALA A 121 -5.93 -7.42 -1.19
CA ALA A 121 -5.86 -8.81 -1.63
C ALA A 121 -4.80 -9.01 -2.72
N ILE A 122 -4.41 -10.27 -2.91
CA ILE A 122 -3.60 -10.75 -4.03
C ILE A 122 -4.45 -11.73 -4.82
N TYR A 123 -4.47 -11.54 -6.14
CA TYR A 123 -5.14 -12.40 -7.11
C TYR A 123 -4.12 -12.97 -8.09
N ASP A 124 -4.43 -14.13 -8.66
CA ASP A 124 -3.64 -14.69 -9.76
C ASP A 124 -3.95 -13.98 -11.10
N LYS A 125 -3.29 -14.39 -12.18
CA LYS A 125 -3.56 -13.87 -13.53
C LYS A 125 -4.99 -14.13 -14.02
N GLY A 126 -5.64 -15.19 -13.53
CA GLY A 126 -7.02 -15.54 -13.86
C GLY A 126 -8.05 -14.73 -13.06
N GLY A 127 -7.60 -13.92 -12.10
CA GLY A 127 -8.46 -13.16 -11.20
C GLY A 127 -8.98 -13.98 -10.02
N ALA A 128 -8.49 -15.21 -9.81
CA ALA A 128 -8.84 -15.98 -8.62
C ALA A 128 -8.13 -15.40 -7.39
N LEU A 129 -8.85 -15.36 -6.27
CA LEU A 129 -8.31 -14.88 -5.01
C LEU A 129 -7.22 -15.83 -4.51
N VAL A 130 -5.99 -15.34 -4.39
CA VAL A 130 -4.87 -16.08 -3.81
C VAL A 130 -4.80 -15.82 -2.31
N GLN A 131 -4.90 -14.55 -1.90
CA GLN A 131 -4.83 -14.16 -0.50
C GLN A 131 -5.65 -12.91 -0.24
N ARG A 132 -6.47 -12.95 0.82
CA ARG A 132 -7.13 -11.76 1.37
C ARG A 132 -6.37 -11.25 2.59
N VAL A 133 -6.12 -9.94 2.64
CA VAL A 133 -5.54 -9.29 3.81
C VAL A 133 -6.68 -8.95 4.78
N ARG A 134 -6.58 -9.41 6.03
CA ARG A 134 -7.54 -9.08 7.08
C ARG A 134 -7.22 -7.70 7.64
N THR A 135 -8.25 -6.87 7.80
CA THR A 135 -8.17 -5.54 8.42
C THR A 135 -9.25 -5.47 9.49
N PRO A 136 -8.92 -5.26 10.78
CA PRO A 136 -7.57 -5.08 11.36
C PRO A 136 -6.73 -6.38 11.48
N PRO A 137 -5.37 -6.31 11.56
CA PRO A 137 -4.54 -5.11 11.62
C PRO A 137 -4.25 -4.45 10.26
N GLY A 138 -4.47 -5.15 9.14
CA GLY A 138 -4.17 -4.64 7.79
C GLY A 138 -2.68 -4.65 7.42
N LEU A 139 -2.40 -4.45 6.12
CA LEU A 139 -1.04 -4.27 5.59
C LEU A 139 -0.98 -2.95 4.82
N TYR A 140 -0.02 -2.11 5.16
CA TYR A 140 0.10 -0.76 4.61
C TYR A 140 1.48 -0.55 4.00
N VAL A 141 1.53 0.22 2.92
CA VAL A 141 2.78 0.65 2.29
C VAL A 141 3.60 1.42 3.32
N THR A 142 4.81 0.93 3.55
CA THR A 142 5.83 1.59 4.37
C THR A 142 6.91 2.21 3.49
N GLU A 143 7.14 1.64 2.31
CA GLU A 143 8.15 2.10 1.36
C GLU A 143 7.64 1.88 -0.07
N ALA A 144 7.76 2.91 -0.92
CA ALA A 144 7.54 2.81 -2.35
C ALA A 144 8.70 3.52 -3.07
N ARG A 145 9.60 2.75 -3.69
CA ARG A 145 10.78 3.33 -4.35
C ARG A 145 11.03 2.78 -5.75
N PRO A 146 11.44 3.62 -6.72
CA PRO A 146 11.86 3.15 -8.03
C PRO A 146 13.08 2.24 -7.90
N ILE A 147 13.02 1.09 -8.55
CA ILE A 147 14.17 0.17 -8.68
C ILE A 147 14.44 -0.11 -10.16
N GLY A 148 15.72 -0.33 -10.48
CA GLY A 148 16.13 -0.60 -11.85
C GLY A 148 15.93 0.59 -12.80
N PHE A 149 16.93 1.46 -12.86
CA PHE A 149 17.00 2.56 -13.83
C PHE A 149 17.42 2.12 -15.24
N GLY A 150 17.74 0.83 -15.43
CA GLY A 150 18.16 0.30 -16.73
C GLY A 150 19.40 1.01 -17.27
N LEU A 151 20.39 1.30 -16.41
CA LEU A 151 21.61 2.06 -16.74
C LEU A 151 22.41 1.45 -17.91
N HIS A 152 22.21 0.16 -18.21
CA HIS A 152 22.80 -0.54 -19.34
C HIS A 152 22.05 -0.36 -20.68
N ARG A 153 20.93 0.38 -20.70
CA ARG A 153 20.13 0.62 -21.92
C ARG A 153 20.48 1.99 -22.52
N VAL A 154 20.41 2.06 -23.85
CA VAL A 154 20.62 3.28 -24.67
C VAL A 154 19.79 4.48 -24.19
N ARG A 155 18.64 4.23 -23.52
CA ARG A 155 17.87 5.25 -22.80
C ARG A 155 17.53 4.72 -21.40
N PRO A 156 18.27 5.09 -20.35
CA PRO A 156 17.95 4.70 -18.98
C PRO A 156 16.58 5.27 -18.61
N ARG A 157 15.72 4.44 -18.04
CA ARG A 157 14.36 4.79 -17.62
C ARG A 157 14.00 3.99 -16.39
N ARG A 158 13.24 4.60 -15.48
CA ARG A 158 12.60 3.91 -14.35
C ARG A 158 11.77 2.76 -14.91
N ASN A 159 12.13 1.54 -14.57
CA ASN A 159 11.44 0.37 -15.13
C ASN A 159 10.49 -0.25 -14.11
N LEU A 160 10.94 -0.36 -12.86
CA LEU A 160 10.25 -1.07 -11.80
C LEU A 160 10.08 -0.17 -10.58
N LEU A 161 9.06 -0.46 -9.80
CA LEU A 161 8.79 0.13 -8.49
C LEU A 161 8.75 -1.04 -7.49
N LEU A 162 9.47 -0.93 -6.39
CA LEU A 162 9.37 -1.84 -5.27
C LEU A 162 8.47 -1.20 -4.22
N VAL A 163 7.46 -1.95 -3.78
CA VAL A 163 6.49 -1.51 -2.78
C VAL A 163 6.53 -2.51 -1.63
N ALA A 164 6.96 -2.03 -0.46
CA ALA A 164 6.97 -2.81 0.77
C ALA A 164 5.75 -2.45 1.61
N PHE A 165 5.08 -3.50 2.10
CA PHE A 165 3.95 -3.43 3.00
C PHE A 165 4.34 -4.06 4.33
N ASP A 166 3.90 -3.46 5.43
CA ASP A 166 4.06 -4.05 6.75
C ASP A 166 2.74 -3.97 7.54
N ALA A 167 2.63 -4.82 8.54
CA ALA A 167 1.57 -4.72 9.53
C ALA A 167 1.85 -3.45 10.35
N ARG A 168 1.08 -2.41 10.07
CA ARG A 168 1.17 -1.20 10.88
C ARG A 168 0.50 -1.51 12.21
N GLN A 169 1.27 -1.42 13.29
CA GLN A 169 0.72 -1.52 14.64
C GLN A 169 -0.34 -0.41 14.75
N GLN A 170 -1.62 -0.78 14.71
CA GLN A 170 -2.67 0.10 15.19
C GLN A 170 -2.24 0.48 16.59
N ALA A 171 -2.06 1.77 16.86
CA ALA A 171 -1.64 2.22 18.17
C ALA A 171 -2.59 1.58 19.18
N ALA A 172 -2.11 0.55 19.89
CA ALA A 172 -2.79 0.07 21.06
C ALA A 172 -2.84 1.31 21.94
N GLY A 173 -4.05 1.82 22.19
CA GLY A 173 -4.25 2.89 23.14
C GLY A 173 -3.42 2.54 24.37
N ARG A 174 -2.58 3.49 24.81
CA ARG A 174 -1.83 3.33 26.06
C ARG A 174 -2.84 2.87 27.11
N ALA A 175 -2.78 1.59 27.47
CA ALA A 175 -3.51 1.08 28.61
C ALA A 175 -2.80 1.63 29.83
N ALA A 176 -3.49 2.55 30.52
CA ALA A 176 -3.26 3.10 31.85
C ALA A 176 -1.80 3.36 32.27
#